data_AF-A0A950WI35-F1
#
_entry.id   AF-A0A950WI35-F1
#
_cell.length_a   1.000
_cell.length_b   1.000
_cell.length_c   1.000
_cell.angle_alpha   90.00
_cell.angle_beta   90.00
_cell.angle_gamma   90.00
#
_symmetry.space_group_name_H-M   'P 1'
#
loop_
_entity.id
_entity.type
_entity.pdbx_description
1 polymer ?
#
loop_
_entity_poly.entity_id
_entity_poly.type
_entity_poly.pdbx_seq_one_letter_code
_entity_poly.pdbx_strand_id
1 'polypeptide(L)'
;HFARPDDELAIAQQNGTLYRNFQGYSTRAGCDVYAFGLSAISQFENIYAQNVKDFREYYRRIDAGELATKVGYRMTFDDHVRKETIMQLMCNLEIDKRRVEGMFEIDFDSYFADDLPKLQPFIGDGLVTVEKDSIKVIGSGILIIRNLAMCFDAYLEKMMKEKPVFSRTV
;
A
#
# COMPACT_ATOMS: atom_id res chain seq x y z
N HIS A 1 14.86 -1.19 -1.94
CA HIS A 1 15.37 -2.50 -2.37
C HIS A 1 16.22 -2.26 -3.61
N PHE A 2 17.28 -3.04 -3.79
CA PHE A 2 18.09 -3.03 -5.01
C PHE A 2 18.05 -4.44 -5.59
N ALA A 3 17.93 -4.53 -6.91
CA ALA A 3 17.90 -5.79 -7.65
C ALA A 3 18.74 -5.62 -8.92
N ARG A 4 19.23 -6.73 -9.48
CA ARG A 4 19.93 -6.67 -10.77
C ARG A 4 18.91 -6.38 -11.89
N PRO A 5 19.33 -5.80 -13.03
CA PRO A 5 18.41 -5.52 -14.15
C PRO A 5 17.68 -6.77 -14.69
N ASP A 6 18.30 -7.94 -14.58
CA ASP A 6 17.78 -9.25 -15.01
C ASP A 6 17.03 -10.00 -13.90
N ASP A 7 16.89 -9.41 -12.71
CA ASP A 7 16.14 -9.97 -11.60
C ASP A 7 14.63 -9.93 -11.89
N GLU A 8 13.89 -10.95 -11.43
CA GLU A 8 12.45 -11.05 -11.64
C GLU A 8 11.68 -9.83 -11.11
N LEU A 9 12.16 -9.19 -10.03
CA LEU A 9 11.52 -8.00 -9.47
C LEU A 9 11.72 -6.77 -10.35
N ALA A 10 12.91 -6.61 -10.94
CA ALA A 10 13.20 -5.51 -11.85
C ALA A 10 12.38 -5.64 -13.14
N ILE A 11 12.27 -6.86 -13.68
CA ILE A 11 11.44 -7.17 -14.84
C ILE A 11 9.96 -6.93 -14.51
N ALA A 12 9.48 -7.39 -13.35
CA ALA A 12 8.10 -7.18 -12.94
C ALA A 12 7.75 -5.68 -12.80
N GLN A 13 8.67 -4.87 -12.28
CA GLN A 13 8.49 -3.42 -12.18
C GLN A 13 8.37 -2.77 -13.57
N GLN A 14 9.26 -3.11 -14.50
CA GLN A 14 9.23 -2.60 -15.88
C GLN A 14 7.92 -2.97 -16.59
N ASN A 15 7.35 -4.12 -16.27
CA ASN A 15 6.08 -4.60 -16.82
C ASN A 15 4.84 -4.07 -16.07
N GLY A 16 4.99 -3.26 -15.01
CA GLY A 16 3.86 -2.77 -14.21
C GLY A 16 3.15 -3.87 -13.40
N THR A 17 3.86 -4.96 -13.11
CA THR A 17 3.32 -6.16 -12.42
C THR A 17 3.99 -6.42 -11.07
N LEU A 18 4.90 -5.55 -10.63
CA LEU A 18 5.52 -5.67 -9.32
C LEU A 18 4.45 -5.48 -8.23
N TYR A 19 4.48 -6.36 -7.24
CA TYR A 19 3.59 -6.34 -6.10
C TYR A 19 4.39 -6.27 -4.79
N ARG A 20 3.72 -5.96 -3.68
CA ARG A 20 4.30 -5.90 -2.34
C ARG A 20 3.32 -6.45 -1.32
N ASN A 21 3.83 -7.29 -0.43
CA ASN A 21 3.12 -7.77 0.76
C ASN A 21 3.91 -7.39 2.04
N PHE A 22 3.53 -7.95 3.20
CA PHE A 22 4.20 -7.67 4.47
C PHE A 22 5.68 -8.08 4.51
N GLN A 23 6.13 -9.02 3.68
CA GLN A 23 7.52 -9.48 3.62
C GLN A 23 8.39 -8.62 2.70
N GLY A 24 7.79 -7.98 1.69
CA GLY A 24 8.53 -7.18 0.71
C GLY A 24 7.92 -7.24 -0.69
N TYR A 25 8.75 -6.90 -1.68
CA TYR A 25 8.36 -6.97 -3.08
C TYR A 25 8.26 -8.42 -3.56
N SER A 26 7.36 -8.68 -4.49
CA SER A 26 7.01 -10.01 -4.99
C SER A 26 6.46 -9.92 -6.42
N THR A 27 6.66 -10.98 -7.20
CA THR A 27 6.04 -11.17 -8.52
C THR A 27 4.66 -11.84 -8.44
N ARG A 28 4.23 -12.25 -7.24
CA ARG A 28 2.98 -12.97 -6.99
C ARG A 28 1.94 -12.04 -6.37
N ALA A 29 1.11 -11.45 -7.21
CA ALA A 29 -0.06 -10.68 -6.80
C ALA A 29 -1.29 -11.60 -6.57
N GLY A 30 -2.26 -11.13 -5.80
CA GLY A 30 -3.56 -11.81 -5.61
C GLY A 30 -3.54 -13.09 -4.77
N CYS A 31 -2.40 -13.45 -4.17
CA CYS A 31 -2.33 -14.59 -3.27
C CYS A 31 -2.77 -14.22 -1.85
N ASP A 32 -3.52 -15.13 -1.23
CA ASP A 32 -3.69 -15.14 0.22
C ASP A 32 -2.36 -15.46 0.92
N VAL A 33 -2.13 -14.81 2.05
CA VAL A 33 -0.95 -14.96 2.90
C VAL A 33 -1.41 -15.55 4.22
N TYR A 34 -1.07 -16.81 4.45
CA TYR A 34 -1.25 -17.50 5.72
C TYR A 34 0.03 -17.37 6.53
N ALA A 35 -0.01 -16.61 7.62
CA ALA A 35 1.14 -16.36 8.46
C ALA A 35 0.98 -17.00 9.84
N PHE A 36 2.02 -17.70 10.28
CA PHE A 36 2.06 -18.43 11.55
C PHE A 36 3.12 -17.84 12.47
N GLY A 37 2.95 -18.06 13.78
CA GLY A 37 3.87 -17.56 14.78
C GLY A 37 3.40 -16.27 15.46
N LEU A 38 4.20 -15.86 16.44
CA LEU A 38 4.01 -14.63 17.21
C LEU A 38 3.95 -13.42 16.28
N SER A 39 3.01 -12.50 16.51
CA SER A 39 2.82 -11.24 15.76
C SER A 39 2.54 -11.36 14.26
N ALA A 40 2.48 -12.59 13.73
CA ALA A 40 2.29 -12.87 12.32
C ALA A 40 1.02 -12.21 11.77
N ILE A 41 1.12 -11.66 10.56
CA ILE A 41 0.02 -10.99 9.87
C ILE A 41 -0.35 -11.81 8.65
N SER A 42 -1.56 -12.33 8.66
CA SER A 42 -2.19 -12.95 7.51
C SER A 42 -2.95 -11.91 6.70
N GLN A 43 -2.98 -12.09 5.39
CA GLN A 43 -3.74 -11.29 4.45
C GLN A 43 -4.61 -12.23 3.62
N PHE A 44 -5.90 -11.98 3.64
CA PHE A 44 -6.88 -12.61 2.77
C PHE A 44 -7.52 -11.51 1.93
N GLU A 45 -8.18 -11.89 0.84
CA GLU A 45 -8.96 -11.01 -0.07
C GLU A 45 -9.23 -9.59 0.49
N ASN A 46 -10.12 -9.46 1.49
CA ASN A 46 -10.47 -8.20 2.13
C ASN A 46 -10.14 -8.13 3.63
N ILE A 47 -9.27 -9.01 4.16
CA ILE A 47 -9.02 -9.10 5.60
C ILE A 47 -7.52 -9.11 5.90
N TYR A 48 -7.11 -8.30 6.86
CA TYR A 48 -5.87 -8.50 7.59
C TYR A 48 -6.17 -9.11 8.95
N ALA A 49 -5.40 -10.12 9.36
CA ALA A 49 -5.53 -10.74 10.67
C ALA A 49 -4.14 -10.85 11.31
N GLN A 50 -4.00 -10.37 12.54
CA GLN A 50 -2.73 -10.40 13.27
C GLN A 50 -2.84 -11.26 14.52
N ASN A 51 -1.87 -12.16 14.67
CA ASN A 51 -1.68 -12.93 15.89
C ASN A 51 -1.25 -12.05 17.06
N VAL A 52 -1.52 -12.52 18.27
CA VAL A 52 -1.02 -11.89 19.51
C VAL A 52 0.49 -11.61 19.40
N LYS A 53 0.91 -10.45 19.91
CA LYS A 53 2.33 -10.04 19.94
C LYS A 53 3.02 -10.46 21.25
N ASP A 54 2.24 -10.79 22.27
CA ASP A 54 2.75 -11.23 23.56
C ASP A 54 3.10 -12.72 23.51
N PHE A 55 4.34 -13.03 23.87
CA PHE A 55 4.88 -14.39 23.80
C PHE A 55 4.12 -15.36 24.71
N ARG A 56 3.78 -14.95 25.94
CA ARG A 56 3.09 -15.83 26.91
C ARG A 56 1.64 -16.07 26.47
N GLU A 57 0.96 -15.02 26.00
CA GLU A 57 -0.40 -15.12 25.46
C GLU A 57 -0.44 -16.06 24.24
N TYR A 58 0.57 -15.98 23.36
CA TYR A 58 0.66 -16.84 22.18
C TYR A 58 0.71 -18.32 22.56
N TYR A 59 1.69 -18.73 23.35
CA TYR A 59 1.85 -20.13 23.75
C TYR A 59 0.64 -20.63 24.55
N ARG A 60 0.10 -19.82 25.48
CA ARG A 60 -1.10 -20.20 26.23
C ARG A 60 -2.28 -20.55 25.31
N ARG A 61 -2.51 -19.78 24.24
CA ARG A 61 -3.59 -20.04 23.27
C ARG A 61 -3.31 -21.30 22.46
N ILE A 62 -2.09 -21.45 21.93
CA ILE A 62 -1.71 -22.61 21.12
C ILE A 62 -1.78 -23.91 21.94
N ASP A 63 -1.25 -23.92 23.17
CA ASP A 63 -1.28 -25.07 24.07
C ASP A 63 -2.71 -25.46 24.47
N ALA A 64 -3.66 -24.50 24.44
CA ALA A 64 -5.09 -24.74 24.65
C ALA A 64 -5.86 -25.14 23.38
N GLY A 65 -5.20 -25.23 22.22
CA GLY A 65 -5.86 -25.52 20.93
C GLY A 65 -6.67 -24.34 20.37
N GLU A 66 -6.43 -23.11 20.84
CA GLU A 66 -7.12 -21.89 20.41
C GLU A 66 -6.34 -21.17 19.28
N LEU A 67 -7.05 -20.36 18.49
CA LEU A 67 -6.40 -19.49 17.50
C LEU A 67 -5.63 -18.34 18.19
N ALA A 68 -4.42 -18.09 17.69
CA ALA A 68 -3.57 -16.98 18.15
C ALA A 68 -4.02 -15.60 17.63
N THR A 69 -5.00 -15.53 16.73
CA THR A 69 -5.51 -14.27 16.16
C THR A 69 -6.04 -13.35 17.26
N LYS A 70 -5.51 -12.12 17.31
CA LYS A 70 -5.91 -11.09 18.30
C LYS A 70 -6.77 -10.01 17.68
N VAL A 71 -6.39 -9.54 16.50
CA VAL A 71 -7.04 -8.40 15.83
C VAL A 71 -7.21 -8.71 14.35
N GLY A 72 -8.35 -8.30 13.81
CA GLY A 72 -8.63 -8.33 12.39
C GLY A 72 -9.05 -6.95 11.89
N TYR A 73 -8.78 -6.67 10.63
CA TYR A 73 -9.27 -5.52 9.90
C TYR A 73 -9.92 -6.01 8.62
N ARG A 74 -11.20 -5.67 8.42
CA ARG A 74 -11.91 -5.92 7.16
C ARG A 74 -11.89 -4.64 6.36
N MET A 75 -11.28 -4.69 5.18
CA MET A 75 -11.19 -3.56 4.26
C MET A 75 -12.58 -3.21 3.73
N THR A 76 -12.85 -1.91 3.72
CA THR A 76 -13.98 -1.30 3.02
C THR A 76 -13.70 -1.21 1.52
N PHE A 77 -14.70 -0.85 0.72
CA PHE A 77 -14.49 -0.58 -0.70
C PHE A 77 -13.44 0.53 -0.93
N ASP A 78 -13.49 1.62 -0.16
CA ASP A 78 -12.52 2.72 -0.25
C ASP A 78 -11.10 2.25 0.09
N ASP A 79 -10.94 1.39 1.10
CA ASP A 79 -9.66 0.76 1.42
C ASP A 79 -9.08 -0.03 0.23
N HIS A 80 -9.94 -0.73 -0.54
CA HIS A 80 -9.50 -1.48 -1.71
C HIS A 80 -9.03 -0.57 -2.85
N VAL A 81 -9.80 0.48 -3.17
CA VAL A 81 -9.43 1.45 -4.21
C VAL A 81 -8.10 2.11 -3.84
N ARG A 82 -7.98 2.64 -2.61
CA ARG A 82 -6.78 3.32 -2.14
C ARG A 82 -5.58 2.38 -2.05
N LYS A 83 -5.79 1.14 -1.58
CA LYS A 83 -4.73 0.12 -1.57
C LYS A 83 -4.19 -0.11 -2.97
N GLU A 84 -5.03 -0.31 -3.98
CA GLU A 84 -4.57 -0.53 -5.35
C GLU A 84 -3.81 0.69 -5.90
N THR A 85 -4.36 1.89 -5.73
CA THR A 85 -3.71 3.15 -6.16
C THR A 85 -2.33 3.33 -5.52
N ILE A 86 -2.23 3.19 -4.20
CA ILE A 86 -0.96 3.30 -3.47
C ILE A 86 0.01 2.19 -3.88
N MET A 87 -0.49 0.97 -4.09
CA MET A 87 0.31 -0.17 -4.49
C MET A 87 0.93 0.01 -5.88
N GLN A 88 0.17 0.49 -6.86
CA GLN A 88 0.69 0.81 -8.18
C GLN A 88 1.81 1.86 -8.09
N LEU A 89 1.57 2.95 -7.36
CA LEU A 89 2.58 4.00 -7.16
C LEU A 89 3.86 3.44 -6.51
N MET A 90 3.73 2.74 -5.38
CA MET A 90 4.85 2.26 -4.56
C MET A 90 5.68 1.13 -5.21
N CYS A 91 5.09 0.39 -6.16
CA CYS A 91 5.77 -0.72 -6.84
C CYS A 91 6.24 -0.33 -8.23
N ASN A 92 5.41 0.38 -8.99
CA ASN A 92 5.60 0.59 -10.43
C ASN A 92 5.94 2.05 -10.77
N LEU A 93 6.02 2.95 -9.78
CA LEU A 93 6.31 4.38 -9.98
C LEU A 93 5.27 5.11 -10.84
N GLU A 94 4.13 4.48 -11.08
CA GLU A 94 3.05 4.96 -11.92
C GLU A 94 1.72 4.47 -11.37
N ILE A 95 0.69 5.32 -11.48
CA ILE A 95 -0.71 4.94 -11.33
C ILE A 95 -1.33 4.99 -12.72
N ASP A 96 -1.89 3.87 -13.18
CA ASP A 96 -2.74 3.80 -14.36
C ASP A 96 -4.19 4.05 -13.91
N LYS A 97 -4.72 5.24 -14.21
CA LYS A 97 -6.06 5.62 -13.77
C LYS A 97 -7.11 4.71 -14.38
N ARG A 98 -7.01 4.41 -15.68
CA ARG A 98 -7.99 3.56 -16.40
C ARG A 98 -8.05 2.15 -15.82
N ARG A 99 -6.90 1.61 -15.41
CA ARG A 99 -6.86 0.31 -14.74
C ARG A 99 -7.63 0.35 -13.43
N VAL A 100 -7.43 1.38 -12.61
CA VAL A 100 -8.15 1.53 -11.33
C VAL A 100 -9.66 1.72 -11.59
N GLU A 101 -10.03 2.58 -12.54
CA GLU A 101 -11.43 2.80 -12.95
C GLU A 101 -12.10 1.49 -13.39
N GLY A 102 -11.44 0.71 -14.24
CA GLY A 102 -11.96 -0.57 -14.72
C GLY A 102 -12.08 -1.65 -13.64
N MET A 103 -11.20 -1.62 -12.63
CA MET A 103 -11.24 -2.59 -11.52
C MET A 103 -12.36 -2.29 -10.51
N PHE A 104 -12.68 -1.02 -10.31
CA PHE A 104 -13.58 -0.59 -9.23
C PHE A 104 -14.85 0.10 -9.71
N GLU A 105 -15.04 0.27 -11.02
CA GLU A 105 -16.19 0.95 -11.63
C GLU A 105 -16.38 2.38 -11.09
N ILE A 106 -15.28 3.13 -11.02
CA ILE A 106 -15.25 4.54 -10.57
C ILE A 106 -14.74 5.46 -11.68
N ASP A 107 -14.96 6.78 -11.52
CA ASP A 107 -14.24 7.83 -12.25
C ASP A 107 -13.09 8.32 -11.35
N PHE A 108 -11.84 8.15 -11.79
CA PHE A 108 -10.68 8.32 -10.92
C PHE A 108 -10.54 9.76 -10.42
N ASP A 109 -10.67 10.73 -11.33
CA ASP A 109 -10.46 12.14 -11.01
C ASP A 109 -11.57 12.69 -10.11
N SER A 110 -12.82 12.22 -10.28
CA SER A 110 -13.92 12.54 -9.35
C SER A 110 -13.76 11.84 -8.00
N TYR A 111 -13.32 10.57 -7.99
CA TYR A 111 -13.16 9.80 -6.75
C TYR A 111 -12.06 10.36 -5.85
N PHE A 112 -10.95 10.79 -6.46
CA PHE A 112 -9.79 11.36 -5.78
C PHE A 112 -9.76 12.89 -5.82
N ALA A 113 -10.91 13.56 -5.99
CA ALA A 113 -10.98 15.01 -6.14
C ALA A 113 -10.38 15.79 -4.94
N ASP A 114 -10.49 15.27 -3.72
CA ASP A 114 -9.90 15.86 -2.51
C ASP A 114 -8.40 15.51 -2.35
N ASP A 115 -7.94 14.44 -3.01
CA ASP A 115 -6.60 13.89 -2.86
C ASP A 115 -5.63 14.41 -3.94
N LEU A 116 -6.09 14.55 -5.19
CA LEU A 116 -5.29 15.03 -6.31
C LEU A 116 -4.66 16.43 -6.08
N PRO A 117 -5.36 17.42 -5.48
CA PRO A 117 -4.75 18.71 -5.18
C PRO A 117 -3.55 18.61 -4.24
N LYS A 118 -3.47 17.57 -3.40
CA LYS A 118 -2.33 17.34 -2.49
C LYS A 118 -1.03 17.04 -3.24
N LEU A 119 -1.10 16.67 -4.54
CA LEU A 119 0.08 16.42 -5.38
C LEU A 119 0.75 17.71 -5.89
N GLN A 120 0.07 18.87 -5.84
CA GLN A 120 0.55 20.11 -6.46
C GLN A 120 1.97 20.55 -6.02
N PRO A 121 2.37 20.47 -4.73
CA PRO A 121 3.73 20.80 -4.34
C PRO A 121 4.78 19.94 -5.06
N PHE A 122 4.50 18.65 -5.20
CA PHE A 122 5.41 17.70 -5.86
C PHE A 122 5.45 17.87 -7.37
N ILE A 123 4.36 18.32 -7.99
CA ILE A 123 4.34 18.71 -9.41
C ILE A 123 5.23 19.95 -9.61
N GLY A 124 5.10 20.95 -8.74
CA GLY A 124 5.92 22.16 -8.77
C GLY A 124 7.42 21.88 -8.64
N ASP A 125 7.77 20.87 -7.84
CA ASP A 125 9.15 20.40 -7.67
C ASP A 125 9.64 19.43 -8.76
N GLY A 126 8.77 19.08 -9.72
CA GLY A 126 9.12 18.14 -10.80
C GLY A 126 9.39 16.71 -10.32
N LEU A 127 8.69 16.27 -9.28
CA LEU A 127 8.82 14.94 -8.66
C LEU A 127 7.73 13.96 -9.13
N VAL A 128 6.63 14.49 -9.63
CA VAL A 128 5.50 13.74 -10.17
C VAL A 128 4.87 14.50 -11.33
N THR A 129 4.36 13.77 -12.32
CA THR A 129 3.53 14.30 -13.41
C THR A 129 2.14 13.70 -13.33
N VAL A 130 1.12 14.53 -13.53
CA VAL A 130 -0.28 14.10 -13.58
C VAL A 130 -0.78 14.34 -14.99
N GLU A 131 -1.06 13.26 -15.70
CA GLU A 131 -1.64 13.26 -17.04
C GLU A 131 -3.11 12.84 -16.96
N LYS A 132 -3.80 12.86 -18.11
CA LYS A 132 -5.19 12.45 -18.21
C LYS A 132 -5.40 11.03 -17.67
N ASP A 133 -4.59 10.09 -18.13
CA ASP A 133 -4.77 8.65 -17.87
C ASP A 133 -3.77 8.06 -16.86
N SER A 134 -2.77 8.83 -16.43
CA SER A 134 -1.70 8.33 -15.55
C SER A 134 -1.13 9.37 -14.59
N ILE A 135 -0.55 8.90 -13.48
CA ILE A 135 0.28 9.70 -12.57
C ILE A 135 1.64 9.04 -12.47
N LYS A 136 2.72 9.73 -12.86
CA LYS A 136 4.07 9.14 -12.95
C LYS A 136 5.05 9.85 -12.03
N VAL A 137 5.75 9.08 -11.21
CA VAL A 137 6.88 9.56 -10.41
C VAL A 137 8.09 9.77 -11.32
N ILE A 138 8.73 10.93 -11.24
CA ILE A 138 9.84 11.31 -12.10
C ILE A 138 11.05 11.77 -11.29
N GLY A 139 12.24 11.65 -11.88
CA GLY A 139 13.49 12.16 -11.30
C GLY A 139 13.73 11.69 -9.85
N SER A 140 13.93 12.65 -8.95
CA SER A 140 14.16 12.40 -7.52
C SER A 140 12.89 12.04 -6.74
N GLY A 141 11.71 12.03 -7.38
CA GLY A 141 10.44 11.66 -6.72
C GLY A 141 10.42 10.24 -6.17
N ILE A 142 11.25 9.34 -6.72
CA ILE A 142 11.44 7.97 -6.20
C ILE A 142 11.90 7.99 -4.73
N LEU A 143 12.72 8.97 -4.34
CA LEU A 143 13.28 9.07 -2.99
C LEU A 143 12.22 9.41 -1.94
N ILE A 144 11.17 10.13 -2.35
CA ILE A 144 10.08 10.61 -1.50
C ILE A 144 8.75 9.91 -1.81
N ILE A 145 8.79 8.73 -2.42
CA ILE A 145 7.59 8.06 -2.92
C ILE A 145 6.53 7.79 -1.85
N ARG A 146 6.94 7.66 -0.59
CA ARG A 146 6.01 7.55 0.54
C ARG A 146 5.19 8.83 0.74
N ASN A 147 5.79 10.00 0.55
CA ASN A 147 5.11 11.29 0.67
C ASN A 147 4.06 11.44 -0.44
N LEU A 148 4.35 10.95 -1.64
CA LEU A 148 3.37 10.89 -2.73
C LEU A 148 2.24 9.91 -2.41
N ALA A 149 2.55 8.72 -1.88
CA ALA A 149 1.53 7.74 -1.49
C ALA A 149 0.61 8.26 -0.36
N MET A 150 1.16 9.05 0.56
CA MET A 150 0.40 9.68 1.65
C MET A 150 -0.71 10.63 1.16
N CYS A 151 -0.62 11.17 -0.07
CA CYS A 151 -1.70 11.96 -0.65
C CYS A 151 -2.99 11.17 -0.83
N PHE A 152 -2.92 9.85 -0.93
CA PHE A 152 -4.06 8.95 -1.14
C PHE A 152 -4.51 8.19 0.11
N ASP A 153 -3.92 8.48 1.29
CA ASP A 153 -4.24 7.83 2.55
C ASP A 153 -5.38 8.56 3.29
N ALA A 154 -6.57 7.95 3.33
CA ALA A 154 -7.76 8.50 3.99
C ALA A 154 -7.64 8.59 5.52
N TYR A 155 -6.80 7.78 6.15
CA TYR A 155 -6.68 7.70 7.60
C TYR A 155 -5.66 8.68 8.15
N LEU A 156 -4.73 9.15 7.32
CA LEU A 156 -3.64 10.02 7.75
C LEU A 156 -4.11 11.31 8.41
N GLU A 157 -5.05 12.04 7.79
CA GLU A 157 -5.54 13.31 8.35
C GLU A 157 -6.22 13.12 9.71
N LYS A 158 -7.01 12.04 9.84
CA LYS A 158 -7.67 11.69 11.09
C LYS A 158 -6.64 11.34 12.17
N MET A 159 -5.63 10.53 11.83
CA MET A 159 -4.55 10.18 12.74
C MET A 159 -3.75 11.41 13.19
N MET A 160 -3.43 12.33 12.28
CA MET A 160 -2.69 13.56 12.60
C MET A 160 -3.46 14.48 13.55
N LYS A 161 -4.79 14.52 13.45
CA LYS A 161 -5.67 15.27 14.37
C LYS A 161 -5.73 14.63 15.76
N GLU A 162 -5.76 13.30 15.83
CA GLU A 162 -5.87 12.56 17.10
C GLU A 162 -4.53 12.44 17.84
N LYS A 163 -3.40 12.37 17.12
CA LYS A 163 -2.04 12.36 17.65
C LYS A 163 -1.11 13.08 16.67
N PRO A 164 -0.46 14.20 17.04
CA PRO A 164 0.54 14.81 16.19
C PRO A 164 1.68 13.79 15.95
N VAL A 165 1.76 13.28 14.73
CA VAL A 165 2.78 12.30 14.33
C VAL A 165 4.08 13.06 14.11
N PHE A 166 5.05 12.91 15.00
CA PHE A 166 6.36 13.57 14.93
C PHE A 166 7.35 12.87 13.97
N SER A 167 6.93 11.81 13.27
CA SER A 167 7.78 11.17 12.27
C SER A 167 7.72 11.98 10.97
N ARG A 168 8.70 12.88 10.80
CA ARG A 168 8.98 13.52 9.52
C ARG A 168 9.50 12.44 8.57
N THR A 169 8.70 12.09 7.57
CA THR A 169 9.25 11.47 6.36
C THR A 169 10.17 12.51 5.74
N VAL A 170 11.47 12.20 5.71
CA VAL A 170 12.52 13.03 5.07
C VAL A 170 12.34 12.96 3.57
#